data_AF-A0A143B2R9-F1
#
_entry.id   AF-A0A143B2R9-F1
#
_cell.length_a   1.000
_cell.length_b   1.000
_cell.length_c   1.000
_cell.angle_alpha   90.00
_cell.angle_beta   90.00
_cell.angle_gamma   90.00
#
_symmetry.space_group_name_H-M   'P 1'
#
loop_
_entity.id
_entity.type
_entity.pdbx_description
1 polymer ?
#
loop_
_entity_poly.entity_id
_entity_poly.type
_entity_poly.pdbx_seq_one_letter_code
_entity_poly.pdbx_strand_id
1 'polypeptide(L)'
;MKPIVRKEYEEAIRLLTGLAQTDTSGGRAAAQVILSAYNGDEWQLDVTELSLLDGKYYQAAIDVIRGRKELMIEPHNLITGGREIFHRIWDRWRRYHISNRWKQTCFTCNGRGYIVDYDDDDQETRSSCGKCGGTGLIAEVR
;
A
#
# COMPACT_ATOMS: atom_id res chain seq x y z
N MET A 1 19.32 -7.39 21.72
CA MET A 1 17.90 -7.15 21.39
C MET A 1 17.13 -8.44 21.66
N LYS A 2 15.93 -8.38 22.28
CA LYS A 2 15.10 -9.58 22.52
C LYS A 2 14.63 -10.15 21.16
N PRO A 3 14.78 -11.45 20.86
CA PRO A 3 14.24 -12.05 19.64
C PRO A 3 12.72 -11.84 19.53
N ILE A 4 12.23 -11.56 18.32
CA ILE A 4 10.79 -11.48 18.08
C ILE A 4 10.21 -12.90 18.11
N VAL A 5 9.08 -13.08 18.79
CA VAL A 5 8.38 -14.37 18.79
C VAL A 5 7.27 -14.39 17.74
N ARG A 6 6.90 -15.59 17.28
CA ARG A 6 5.88 -15.79 16.24
C ARG A 6 4.58 -15.04 16.52
N LYS A 7 4.14 -14.99 17.78
CA LYS A 7 2.90 -14.30 18.19
C LYS A 7 3.00 -12.79 18.01
N GLU A 8 4.12 -12.17 18.39
CA GLU A 8 4.37 -10.73 18.19
C GLU A 8 4.35 -10.39 16.68
N TYR A 9 4.98 -11.24 15.85
CA TYR A 9 4.95 -11.07 14.40
C TYR A 9 3.55 -11.20 13.81
N GLU A 10 2.79 -12.22 14.21
CA GLU A 10 1.40 -12.41 13.76
C GLU A 10 0.50 -11.21 14.12
N GLU A 11 0.57 -10.73 15.36
CA GLU A 11 -0.20 -9.58 15.83
C GLU A 11 0.16 -8.31 15.03
N ALA A 12 1.44 -8.09 14.76
CA ALA A 12 1.91 -6.98 13.95
C ALA A 12 1.39 -7.05 12.51
N ILE A 13 1.39 -8.24 11.88
CA ILE A 13 0.82 -8.45 10.55
C ILE A 13 -0.68 -8.13 10.54
N ARG A 14 -1.44 -8.60 11.54
CA ARG A 14 -2.89 -8.31 11.65
C ARG A 14 -3.16 -6.82 11.77
N LEU A 15 -2.38 -6.09 12.57
CA LEU A 15 -2.52 -4.64 12.71
C LEU A 15 -2.26 -3.91 11.40
N LEU A 16 -1.14 -4.20 10.73
CA LEU A 16 -0.79 -3.50 9.50
C LEU A 16 -1.69 -3.87 8.32
N THR A 17 -2.11 -5.14 8.20
CA THR A 17 -3.07 -5.53 7.15
C THR A 17 -4.45 -4.90 7.35
N GLY A 18 -4.86 -4.65 8.59
CA GLY A 18 -6.04 -3.84 8.90
C GLY A 18 -5.90 -2.40 8.41
N LEU A 19 -4.80 -1.73 8.78
CA LEU A 19 -4.54 -0.35 8.38
C LEU A 19 -4.35 -0.21 6.86
N ALA A 20 -3.64 -1.14 6.23
CA ALA A 20 -3.35 -1.16 4.80
C ALA A 20 -4.59 -1.31 3.90
N GLN A 21 -5.74 -1.71 4.45
CA GLN A 21 -6.99 -1.75 3.70
C GLN A 21 -7.74 -0.41 3.68
N THR A 22 -7.27 0.60 4.43
CA THR A 22 -7.84 1.96 4.47
C THR A 22 -7.26 2.85 3.38
N ASP A 23 -8.02 3.83 2.89
CA ASP A 23 -7.54 4.82 1.91
C ASP A 23 -6.95 6.05 2.62
N THR A 24 -5.83 5.84 3.32
CA THR A 24 -5.13 6.89 4.09
C THR A 24 -3.63 6.86 3.84
N SER A 25 -2.93 7.94 4.21
CA SER A 25 -1.45 7.98 4.15
C SER A 25 -0.80 6.92 5.03
N GLY A 26 -1.35 6.66 6.23
CA GLY A 26 -0.93 5.57 7.10
C GLY A 26 -1.23 4.19 6.51
N GLY A 27 -2.38 4.04 5.84
CA GLY A 27 -2.75 2.84 5.08
C GLY A 27 -1.74 2.52 3.98
N ARG A 28 -1.30 3.55 3.23
CA ARG A 28 -0.24 3.41 2.23
C ARG A 28 1.06 2.94 2.85
N ALA A 29 1.53 3.60 3.91
CA ALA A 29 2.78 3.25 4.58
C ALA A 29 2.74 1.80 5.10
N ALA A 30 1.64 1.39 5.73
CA ALA A 30 1.42 0.03 6.20
C ALA A 30 1.43 -0.99 5.05
N ALA A 31 0.81 -0.66 3.91
CA ALA A 31 0.81 -1.51 2.72
C ALA A 31 2.21 -1.71 2.16
N GLN A 32 3.01 -0.64 2.07
CA GLN A 32 4.39 -0.75 1.60
C GLN A 32 5.23 -1.65 2.51
N VAL A 33 5.05 -1.57 3.84
CA VAL A 33 5.73 -2.48 4.79
C VAL A 33 5.33 -3.94 4.57
N ILE A 34 4.04 -4.25 4.62
CA ILE A 34 3.58 -5.65 4.55
C ILE A 34 3.83 -6.28 3.18
N LEU A 35 3.66 -5.52 2.10
CA LEU A 35 3.88 -6.02 0.75
C LEU A 35 5.37 -6.20 0.44
N SER A 36 6.25 -5.32 0.92
CA SER A 36 7.71 -5.52 0.77
C SER A 36 8.20 -6.73 1.56
N ALA A 37 7.62 -6.99 2.74
CA ALA A 37 7.92 -8.19 3.52
C ALA A 37 7.40 -9.48 2.86
N TYR A 38 6.35 -9.38 2.02
CA TYR A 38 5.80 -10.50 1.25
C TYR A 38 6.55 -10.74 -0.06
N ASN A 39 6.78 -9.70 -0.86
CA ASN A 39 7.43 -9.76 -2.16
C ASN A 39 8.20 -8.46 -2.44
N GLY A 40 9.52 -8.52 -2.26
CA GLY A 40 10.43 -7.39 -2.47
C GLY A 40 10.76 -7.08 -3.93
N ASP A 41 10.42 -7.97 -4.86
CA ASP A 41 10.65 -7.75 -6.30
C ASP A 41 9.60 -6.83 -6.91
N GLU A 42 8.41 -6.78 -6.31
CA GLU A 42 7.25 -6.02 -6.80
C GLU A 42 6.95 -4.79 -5.93
N TRP A 43 7.37 -4.83 -4.66
CA TRP A 43 7.12 -3.80 -3.66
C TRP A 43 8.38 -3.42 -2.91
N GLN A 44 8.50 -2.12 -2.66
CA GLN A 44 9.60 -1.56 -1.89
C GLN A 44 9.04 -0.69 -0.77
N LEU A 45 9.71 -0.70 0.38
CA LEU A 45 9.40 0.19 1.48
C LEU A 45 10.13 1.51 1.24
N ASP A 46 9.39 2.61 1.25
CA ASP A 46 9.96 3.94 1.47
C ASP A 46 10.10 4.17 2.98
N VAL A 47 11.33 4.25 3.47
CA VAL A 47 11.61 4.43 4.91
C VAL A 47 11.07 5.77 5.42
N THR A 48 11.01 6.79 4.57
CA THR A 48 10.49 8.11 4.98
C THR A 48 8.99 8.06 5.30
N GLU A 49 8.25 7.15 4.67
CA GLU A 49 6.81 6.96 4.91
C GLU A 49 6.51 6.32 6.27
N LEU A 50 7.50 5.75 6.97
CA LEU A 50 7.29 5.28 8.33
C LEU A 50 6.89 6.41 9.29
N SER A 51 7.22 7.66 8.96
CA SER A 51 6.77 8.86 9.69
C SER A 51 5.24 9.09 9.65
N LEU A 52 4.53 8.42 8.74
CA LEU A 52 3.07 8.51 8.60
C LEU A 52 2.33 7.54 9.53
N LEU A 53 3.05 6.67 10.24
CA LEU A 53 2.49 5.70 11.17
C LEU A 53 2.52 6.27 12.59
N ASP A 54 1.40 6.15 13.31
CA ASP A 54 1.40 6.42 14.75
C ASP A 54 2.29 5.41 15.51
N GLY A 55 2.58 5.66 16.79
CA GLY A 55 3.50 4.82 17.57
C GLY A 55 3.13 3.34 17.60
N LYS A 56 1.84 3.01 17.58
CA LYS A 56 1.37 1.61 17.57
C LYS A 56 1.64 0.96 16.22
N TYR A 57 1.29 1.62 15.12
CA TYR A 57 1.52 1.06 13.78
C TYR A 57 2.98 1.10 13.38
N TYR A 58 3.76 2.09 13.84
CA TYR A 58 5.19 2.14 13.64
C TYR A 58 5.88 0.95 14.32
N GLN A 59 5.54 0.66 15.59
CA GLN A 59 6.07 -0.52 16.26
C GLN A 59 5.68 -1.81 15.53
N ALA A 60 4.44 -1.93 15.08
CA ALA A 60 4.01 -3.07 14.26
C ALA A 60 4.80 -3.17 12.94
N ALA A 61 5.16 -2.05 12.30
CA ALA A 61 6.01 -2.04 11.12
C ALA A 61 7.41 -2.60 11.41
N ILE A 62 8.02 -2.18 12.51
CA ILE A 62 9.31 -2.72 12.96
C ILE A 62 9.20 -4.22 13.24
N ASP A 63 8.14 -4.65 13.93
CA ASP A 63 7.93 -6.07 14.25
C ASP A 63 7.67 -6.92 13.01
N VAL A 64 7.03 -6.38 11.96
CA VAL A 64 6.91 -7.08 10.67
C VAL A 64 8.25 -7.24 9.97
N ILE A 65 9.07 -6.19 9.92
CA ILE A 65 10.41 -6.22 9.32
C ILE A 65 11.29 -7.24 10.06
N ARG A 66 11.27 -7.19 11.39
CA ARG A 66 12.00 -8.12 12.24
C ARG A 66 11.50 -9.55 12.09
N GLY A 67 10.19 -9.78 12.16
CA GLY A 67 9.58 -11.10 12.02
C GLY A 67 9.91 -11.75 10.68
N ARG A 68 9.86 -10.98 9.59
CA ARG A 68 10.27 -11.47 8.26
C ARG A 68 11.73 -11.93 8.26
N LYS A 69 12.64 -11.16 8.85
CA LYS A 69 14.08 -11.48 8.90
C LYS A 69 14.45 -12.59 9.87
N GLU A 70 13.90 -12.56 11.08
CA GLU A 70 14.28 -13.44 12.19
C GLU A 70 13.59 -14.80 12.10
N LEU A 71 12.34 -14.85 11.63
CA LEU A 71 11.55 -16.10 11.55
C LEU A 71 11.52 -16.70 10.15
N MET A 72 11.87 -15.94 9.10
CA MET A 72 11.90 -16.40 7.70
C MET A 72 10.55 -16.93 7.20
N ILE A 73 9.45 -16.47 7.79
CA ILE A 73 8.07 -16.84 7.39
C ILE A 73 7.49 -15.69 6.57
N GLU A 74 6.73 -16.01 5.52
CA GLU A 74 5.98 -15.01 4.76
C GLU A 74 4.75 -14.55 5.54
N PRO A 75 4.47 -13.24 5.61
CA PRO A 75 3.46 -12.70 6.52
C PRO A 75 2.04 -13.22 6.24
N HIS A 76 1.70 -13.47 4.98
CA HIS A 76 0.39 -13.98 4.61
C HIS A 76 0.11 -15.41 5.13
N ASN A 77 1.14 -16.19 5.46
CA ASN A 77 0.99 -17.54 6.00
C ASN A 77 0.66 -17.57 7.51
N LEU A 78 0.72 -16.42 8.19
CA LEU A 78 0.49 -16.34 9.64
C LEU A 78 -0.90 -15.84 10.01
N ILE A 79 -1.70 -15.38 9.04
CA ILE A 79 -3.05 -14.88 9.30
C ILE A 79 -4.08 -15.66 8.50
N THR A 80 -5.25 -15.87 9.10
CA THR A 80 -6.39 -16.51 8.43
C THR A 80 -6.85 -15.68 7.22
N GLY A 81 -6.98 -16.31 6.06
CA GLY A 81 -7.35 -15.63 4.81
C GLY A 81 -6.26 -14.68 4.29
N GLY A 82 -4.99 -14.91 4.67
CA GLY A 82 -3.89 -14.01 4.34
C GLY A 82 -3.67 -13.82 2.86
N ARG A 83 -3.84 -14.85 2.02
CA ARG A 83 -3.71 -14.72 0.56
C ARG A 83 -4.70 -13.70 0.00
N GLU A 84 -5.98 -13.82 0.36
CA GLU A 84 -7.03 -12.93 -0.12
C GLU A 84 -6.86 -11.51 0.41
N ILE A 85 -6.43 -11.36 1.67
CA ILE A 85 -6.11 -10.06 2.26
C ILE A 85 -4.98 -9.39 1.49
N PHE A 86 -3.87 -10.11 1.23
CA PHE A 86 -2.72 -9.55 0.53
C PHE A 86 -3.05 -9.18 -0.91
N HIS A 87 -3.84 -9.98 -1.64
CA HIS A 87 -4.31 -9.62 -2.99
C HIS A 87 -5.14 -8.32 -2.97
N ARG A 88 -6.05 -8.15 -2.01
CA ARG A 88 -6.82 -6.89 -1.90
C ARG A 88 -5.93 -5.68 -1.65
N ILE A 89 -4.94 -5.82 -0.76
CA ILE A 89 -3.99 -4.73 -0.47
C ILE A 89 -3.12 -4.44 -1.72
N TRP A 90 -2.67 -5.49 -2.41
CA TRP A 90 -1.92 -5.39 -3.66
C TRP A 90 -2.67 -4.57 -4.71
N ASP A 91 -3.93 -4.91 -4.98
CA ASP A 91 -4.75 -4.23 -5.98
C ASP A 91 -5.03 -2.79 -5.59
N ARG A 92 -5.37 -2.54 -4.32
CA ARG A 92 -5.62 -1.19 -3.79
C ARG A 92 -4.43 -0.26 -4.01
N TRP A 93 -3.22 -0.75 -3.73
CA TRP A 93 -2.02 0.07 -3.74
C TRP A 93 -1.19 -0.08 -5.01
N ARG A 94 -1.74 -0.70 -6.06
CA ARG A 94 -1.04 -1.03 -7.32
C ARG A 94 -0.29 0.15 -7.95
N ARG A 95 -0.72 1.39 -7.69
CA ARG A 95 0.01 2.60 -8.12
C ARG A 95 1.42 2.72 -7.52
N TYR A 96 1.72 2.10 -6.38
CA TYR A 96 3.01 2.14 -5.68
C TYR A 96 3.90 0.94 -5.99
N HIS A 97 3.44 0.04 -6.86
CA HIS A 97 4.23 -1.05 -7.43
C HIS A 97 5.55 -0.52 -8.01
N ILE A 98 6.65 -1.26 -7.89
CA ILE A 98 7.99 -0.78 -8.28
C ILE A 98 8.02 -0.29 -9.74
N SER A 99 7.35 -1.01 -10.65
CA SER A 99 7.22 -0.62 -12.07
C SER A 99 6.52 0.72 -12.32
N ASN A 100 5.89 1.29 -11.30
CA ASN A 100 5.20 2.59 -11.34
C ASN A 100 5.95 3.70 -10.60
N ARG A 101 6.99 3.41 -9.81
CA ARG A 101 7.65 4.41 -8.94
C ARG A 101 8.34 5.55 -9.68
N TRP A 102 8.79 5.30 -10.91
CA TRP A 102 9.39 6.33 -11.78
C TRP A 102 8.34 7.22 -12.47
N LYS A 103 7.06 6.86 -12.40
CA LYS A 103 5.97 7.63 -13.01
C LYS A 103 5.52 8.75 -12.08
N GLN A 104 5.08 9.85 -12.67
CA GLN A 104 4.51 10.97 -11.93
C GLN A 104 3.00 10.83 -11.76
N THR A 105 2.47 11.47 -10.72
CA THR A 105 1.02 11.63 -10.55
C THR A 105 0.48 12.46 -11.71
N CYS A 106 -0.55 11.96 -12.39
CA CYS A 106 -1.21 12.69 -13.47
C CYS A 106 -1.85 13.98 -12.92
N PHE A 107 -1.35 15.13 -13.36
CA PHE A 107 -1.85 16.44 -12.94
C PHE A 107 -3.31 16.69 -13.34
N THR A 108 -3.78 16.07 -14.44
CA THR A 108 -5.15 16.27 -14.93
C THR A 108 -6.19 15.66 -14.00
N CYS A 109 -5.92 14.47 -13.44
CA CYS A 109 -6.87 13.77 -12.56
C CYS A 109 -6.42 13.73 -11.09
N ASN A 110 -5.29 14.37 -10.74
CA ASN A 110 -4.67 14.32 -9.42
C ASN A 110 -4.42 12.87 -8.93
N GLY A 111 -4.05 11.98 -9.86
CA GLY A 111 -3.79 10.57 -9.53
C GLY A 111 -5.02 9.68 -9.38
N ARG A 112 -6.23 10.20 -9.56
CA ARG A 112 -7.48 9.42 -9.44
C ARG A 112 -7.67 8.41 -10.56
N GLY A 113 -7.11 8.69 -11.74
CA GLY A 113 -7.36 7.92 -12.95
C GLY A 113 -8.68 8.27 -13.65
N TYR A 114 -9.55 9.08 -13.03
CA TYR A 114 -10.80 9.54 -13.62
C TYR A 114 -11.01 11.04 -13.41
N ILE A 115 -11.84 11.64 -14.26
CA ILE A 115 -12.35 13.01 -14.14
C ILE A 115 -13.79 12.92 -13.66
N VAL A 116 -14.17 13.88 -12.82
CA VAL A 116 -15.52 14.03 -12.28
C VAL A 116 -16.10 15.28 -12.90
N ASP A 117 -17.20 15.11 -13.63
CA ASP A 117 -17.96 16.19 -14.25
C ASP A 117 -19.38 16.20 -13.65
N TYR A 118 -20.00 17.36 -13.61
CA TYR A 118 -21.39 17.54 -13.18
C TYR A 118 -22.20 17.99 -14.39
N ASP A 119 -23.33 17.34 -14.65
CA ASP A 119 -24.28 17.81 -15.65
C ASP A 119 -25.16 18.95 -15.12
N ASP A 120 -26.05 19.47 -15.97
CA ASP A 120 -26.95 20.58 -15.62
C ASP A 120 -27.92 20.25 -14.47
N ASP A 121 -28.08 18.96 -14.12
CA ASP A 121 -28.90 18.46 -13.01
C ASP A 121 -28.05 18.11 -11.76
N ASP A 122 -26.80 18.57 -11.69
CA ASP A 122 -25.83 18.28 -10.63
C ASP A 122 -25.51 16.77 -10.46
N GLN A 123 -25.77 15.93 -11.47
CA GLN A 123 -25.44 14.51 -11.40
C GLN A 123 -23.95 14.30 -11.68
N GLU A 124 -23.30 13.57 -10.76
CA GLU A 124 -21.88 13.23 -10.88
C GLU A 124 -21.67 12.17 -11.97
N THR A 125 -20.91 12.52 -13.01
CA THR A 125 -20.41 11.58 -14.01
C THR A 125 -18.91 11.37 -13.88
N ARG A 126 -18.46 10.12 -14.02
CA ARG A 126 -17.04 9.75 -13.97
C ARG A 126 -16.58 9.23 -15.31
N SER A 127 -15.61 9.92 -15.90
CA SER A 127 -14.98 9.50 -17.14
C SER A 127 -13.52 9.12 -16.89
N SER A 128 -13.01 8.12 -17.63
CA SER A 128 -11.59 7.76 -17.53
C SER A 128 -10.71 8.94 -17.97
N CYS A 129 -9.66 9.24 -17.21
CA CYS A 129 -8.78 10.36 -17.53
C CYS A 129 -7.95 10.02 -18.78
N GLY A 130 -8.26 10.68 -19.90
CA GLY A 130 -7.59 10.46 -21.18
C GLY A 130 -6.07 10.69 -21.14
N LYS A 131 -5.59 11.65 -20.33
CA LYS A 131 -4.15 11.95 -20.21
C LYS A 131 -3.32 10.79 -19.65
N CYS A 132 -3.89 10.01 -18.73
CA CYS A 132 -3.20 8.87 -18.08
C CYS A 132 -3.79 7.52 -18.46
N GLY A 133 -4.74 7.48 -19.41
CA GLY A 133 -5.44 6.25 -19.80
C GLY A 133 -6.11 5.53 -18.64
N GLY A 134 -6.65 6.25 -17.66
CA GLY A 134 -7.30 5.64 -16.49
C GLY A 134 -6.37 5.28 -15.32
N THR A 135 -5.05 5.39 -15.47
CA THR A 135 -4.10 4.84 -14.49
C THR A 135 -3.77 5.77 -13.33
N GLY A 136 -4.07 7.07 -13.46
CA GLY A 136 -3.66 8.10 -12.51
C GLY A 136 -2.16 8.45 -12.56
N LEU A 137 -1.38 7.75 -13.38
CA LEU A 137 0.07 7.90 -13.47
C LEU A 137 0.49 8.19 -14.92
N ILE A 138 1.51 9.01 -15.10
CA ILE A 138 2.10 9.30 -16.41
C ILE A 138 3.61 9.11 -16.34
N ALA A 139 4.19 8.52 -17.39
CA ALA A 139 5.60 8.73 -17.67
C ALA A 139 5.79 10.25 -17.85
N GLU A 140 6.83 10.86 -17.27
CA GLU A 140 7.14 12.28 -17.52
C GLU A 140 7.02 12.57 -19.03
N VAL A 141 6.00 13.31 -19.43
CA VAL A 141 5.95 13.92 -20.75
C VAL A 141 6.27 15.38 -20.51
N ARG A 142 7.56 15.70 -20.69
CA ARG A 142 8.06 17.08 -20.75
C ARG A 142 7.26 17.90 -21.75
#